data_AF-A0A4P0Y9A1-F1
#
_entry.id   AF-A0A4P0Y9A1-F1
#
_cell.length_a   1.000
_cell.length_b   1.000
_cell.length_c   1.000
_cell.angle_alpha   90.00
_cell.angle_beta   90.00
_cell.angle_gamma   90.00
#
_symmetry.space_group_name_H-M   'P 1'
#
loop_
_entity.id
_entity.type
_entity.pdbx_description
1 polymer ?
#
loop_
_entity_poly.entity_id
_entity_poly.type
_entity_poly.pdbx_seq_one_letter_code
_entity_poly.pdbx_strand_id
1 'polypeptide(L)'
;MTVTWTVTPVGYQHIAKRCPACNVKRDFAPSGAIRVNSQKKLLDIWSIYKCTRCDYTWNIALFSRLHVSKINRELLQRLLQNDAAMVHYYAADLATLKRNRAEPSGQPDFRIHEQWSVTLMACQRITVRGQSQSAISHQPAINTEKTAQAEYG
;
A
#
# COMPACT_ATOMS: atom_id res chain seq x y z
N MET A 1 20.12 6.89 -20.38
CA MET A 1 20.14 6.57 -18.94
C MET A 1 18.83 7.04 -18.36
N THR A 2 18.07 6.14 -17.75
CA THR A 2 16.75 6.43 -17.19
C THR A 2 16.72 6.01 -15.74
N VAL A 3 16.22 6.90 -14.88
CA VAL A 3 16.00 6.61 -13.46
C VAL A 3 14.51 6.40 -13.24
N THR A 4 14.15 5.26 -12.66
CA THR A 4 12.79 4.94 -12.25
C THR A 4 12.71 5.04 -10.74
N TRP A 5 11.88 5.96 -10.26
CA TRP A 5 11.59 6.13 -8.84
C TRP A 5 10.29 5.41 -8.49
N THR A 6 10.33 4.52 -7.51
CA THR A 6 9.14 3.83 -6.99
C THR A 6 8.87 4.33 -5.58
N VAL A 7 7.73 5.00 -5.38
CA VAL A 7 7.28 5.48 -4.06
C VAL A 7 6.20 4.54 -3.54
N THR A 8 6.47 3.88 -2.41
CA THR A 8 5.53 2.92 -1.80
C THR A 8 5.15 3.40 -0.40
N PRO A 9 3.86 3.50 -0.05
CA PRO A 9 3.44 3.85 1.30
C PRO A 9 3.89 2.79 2.31
N VAL A 10 4.27 3.23 3.50
CA VAL A 10 4.60 2.40 4.66
C VAL A 10 3.37 2.35 5.55
N GLY A 11 2.84 1.15 5.73
CA GLY A 11 1.60 0.94 6.47
C GLY A 11 0.37 1.38 5.69
N TYR A 12 -0.69 1.75 6.42
CA TYR A 12 -1.99 2.07 5.87
C TYR A 12 -2.31 3.56 5.95
N GLN A 13 -3.07 4.05 4.98
CA GLN A 13 -3.69 5.37 5.09
C GLN A 13 -4.71 5.36 6.24
N HIS A 14 -4.47 6.17 7.27
CA HIS A 14 -5.44 6.39 8.34
C HIS A 14 -6.55 7.33 7.88
N ILE A 15 -7.68 7.29 8.59
CA ILE A 15 -8.78 8.24 8.41
C ILE A 15 -9.11 8.93 9.73
N ALA A 16 -9.59 10.17 9.65
CA ALA A 16 -10.05 10.91 10.81
C ALA A 16 -11.59 10.87 10.91
N LYS A 17 -12.11 10.38 12.04
CA LYS A 17 -13.55 10.32 12.33
C LYS A 17 -13.81 10.66 13.80
N ARG A 18 -15.02 11.15 14.12
CA ARG A 18 -15.46 11.24 15.51
C ARG A 18 -15.73 9.83 16.02
N CYS A 19 -14.92 9.36 16.96
CA CYS A 19 -15.09 8.05 17.57
C CYS A 19 -16.28 8.10 18.55
N PRO A 20 -17.29 7.23 18.43
CA PRO A 20 -18.41 7.18 19.38
C PRO A 20 -17.97 6.82 20.79
N ALA A 21 -17.03 5.89 20.95
CA ALA A 21 -16.53 5.47 22.26
C ALA A 21 -15.64 6.52 22.94
N CYS A 22 -14.77 7.20 22.21
CA CYS A 22 -13.95 8.29 22.77
C CYS A 22 -14.69 9.64 22.85
N ASN A 23 -15.82 9.77 22.14
CA ASN A 23 -16.59 11.00 21.97
C ASN A 23 -15.83 12.19 21.34
N VAL A 24 -14.70 11.96 20.66
CA VAL A 24 -13.85 13.00 20.06
C VAL A 24 -13.28 12.55 18.70
N LYS A 25 -12.73 13.48 17.91
CA LYS A 25 -12.04 13.15 16.65
C LYS A 25 -10.81 12.29 16.96
N ARG A 26 -10.68 11.18 16.25
CA ARG A 26 -9.62 10.19 16.39
C ARG A 26 -9.22 9.65 15.03
N ASP A 27 -8.01 9.13 14.98
CA ASP A 27 -7.53 8.36 13.85
C ASP A 27 -8.05 6.94 13.92
N PHE A 28 -8.34 6.42 12.74
CA PHE A 28 -8.75 5.06 12.53
C PHE A 28 -7.81 4.43 11.50
N ALA A 29 -7.25 3.28 11.83
CA ALA A 29 -6.41 2.50 10.94
C ALA A 29 -7.20 1.30 10.40
N PRO A 30 -6.98 0.88 9.14
CA PRO A 30 -7.46 -0.41 8.66
C PRO A 30 -6.96 -1.53 9.57
N SER A 31 -7.86 -2.45 9.94
CA SER A 31 -7.52 -3.59 10.78
C SER A 31 -6.92 -4.78 10.00
N GLY A 32 -6.89 -4.70 8.66
CA GLY A 32 -6.61 -5.85 7.80
C GLY A 32 -7.85 -6.70 7.48
N ALA A 33 -8.96 -6.52 8.19
CA ALA A 33 -10.17 -7.33 7.98
C ALA A 33 -11.15 -6.69 7.00
N ILE A 34 -11.71 -7.53 6.12
CA ILE A 34 -12.78 -7.21 5.18
C ILE A 34 -13.96 -8.11 5.52
N ARG A 35 -15.13 -7.51 5.68
CA ARG A 35 -16.39 -8.22 5.90
C ARG A 35 -17.19 -8.23 4.62
N VAL A 36 -17.44 -9.42 4.11
CA VAL A 36 -18.30 -9.66 2.94
C VAL A 36 -19.61 -10.24 3.45
N ASN A 37 -20.69 -9.46 3.37
CA ASN A 37 -22.04 -9.91 3.62
C ASN A 37 -22.76 -10.15 2.29
N SER A 38 -23.62 -11.16 2.25
CA SER A 38 -24.49 -11.44 1.12
C SER A 38 -25.94 -11.52 1.56
N GLN A 39 -26.83 -10.88 0.81
CA GLN A 39 -28.27 -11.05 0.95
C GLN A 39 -28.88 -11.27 -0.44
N LYS A 40 -29.46 -12.45 -0.66
CA LYS A 40 -29.84 -12.93 -1.99
C LYS A 40 -28.61 -12.88 -2.92
N LYS A 41 -28.73 -12.20 -4.07
CA LYS A 41 -27.64 -12.01 -5.05
C LYS A 41 -26.90 -10.68 -4.89
N LEU A 42 -27.10 -9.97 -3.78
CA LEU A 42 -26.47 -8.67 -3.51
C LEU A 42 -25.41 -8.81 -2.42
N LEU A 43 -24.28 -8.15 -2.62
CA LEU A 43 -23.13 -8.12 -1.71
C LEU A 43 -23.01 -6.74 -1.08
N ASP A 44 -22.73 -6.74 0.22
CA ASP A 44 -22.29 -5.57 0.98
C ASP A 44 -20.91 -5.90 1.53
N ILE A 45 -19.89 -5.13 1.12
CA ILE A 45 -18.49 -5.38 1.45
C ILE A 45 -17.92 -4.18 2.17
N TRP A 46 -17.42 -4.40 3.39
CA TRP A 46 -16.81 -3.36 4.22
C TRP A 46 -15.37 -3.69 4.55
N SER A 47 -14.49 -2.68 4.47
CA SER A 47 -13.21 -2.71 5.16
C SER A 47 -13.41 -2.26 6.61
N ILE A 48 -12.84 -3.01 7.55
CA ILE A 48 -12.96 -2.77 8.98
C ILE A 48 -11.80 -1.91 9.45
N TYR A 49 -12.12 -0.75 10.01
CA TYR A 49 -11.18 0.17 10.63
C TYR A 49 -11.32 0.14 12.15
N LYS A 50 -10.24 0.38 12.87
CA LYS A 50 -10.23 0.48 14.34
C LYS A 50 -9.69 1.83 14.79
N CYS A 51 -10.34 2.40 15.79
CA CYS A 51 -9.84 3.60 16.48
C CYS A 51 -8.48 3.27 17.08
N THR A 52 -7.46 4.08 16.78
CA THR A 52 -6.09 3.86 17.27
C THR A 52 -5.92 4.02 18.79
N ARG A 53 -6.99 4.39 19.50
CA ARG A 53 -7.00 4.60 20.96
C ARG A 53 -7.85 3.62 21.75
N CYS A 54 -8.96 3.13 21.20
CA CYS A 54 -9.94 2.33 21.95
C CYS A 54 -10.49 1.13 21.18
N ASP A 55 -9.95 0.85 19.99
CA ASP A 55 -10.37 -0.25 19.11
C ASP A 55 -11.84 -0.25 18.68
N TYR A 56 -12.59 0.83 18.92
CA TYR A 56 -13.91 1.00 18.36
C TYR A 56 -13.86 0.80 16.84
N THR A 57 -14.78 -0.02 16.33
CA THR A 57 -14.77 -0.42 14.93
C THR A 57 -15.61 0.52 14.08
N TRP A 58 -15.04 0.96 12.96
CA TRP A 58 -15.73 1.72 11.93
C TRP A 58 -15.70 0.95 10.60
N ASN A 59 -16.84 0.82 9.93
CA ASN A 59 -16.92 0.15 8.63
C ASN A 59 -16.82 1.17 7.49
N ILE A 60 -15.91 0.94 6.56
CA ILE A 60 -15.79 1.66 5.29
C ILE A 60 -16.38 0.79 4.19
N ALA A 61 -17.47 1.23 3.58
CA ALA A 61 -18.12 0.51 2.49
C ALA A 61 -17.26 0.57 1.22
N LEU A 62 -16.77 -0.60 0.79
CA LEU A 62 -16.08 -0.76 -0.48
C LEU A 62 -17.14 -0.86 -1.60
N PHE A 63 -18.08 -1.78 -1.39
CA PHE A 63 -19.21 -2.06 -2.28
C PHE A 63 -20.50 -2.13 -1.46
N SER A 64 -21.55 -1.46 -1.94
CA SER A 64 -22.87 -1.47 -1.32
C SER A 64 -23.87 -2.02 -2.31
N ARG A 65 -24.61 -3.06 -1.92
CA ARG A 65 -25.68 -3.70 -2.71
C ARG A 65 -25.23 -4.03 -4.14
N LEU A 66 -24.03 -4.59 -4.28
CA LEU A 66 -23.48 -4.97 -5.57
C LEU A 66 -24.00 -6.36 -5.97
N HIS A 67 -24.59 -6.48 -7.16
CA HIS A 67 -25.01 -7.80 -7.65
C HIS A 67 -23.78 -8.70 -7.87
N VAL A 68 -23.84 -9.95 -7.42
CA VAL A 68 -22.71 -10.90 -7.46
C VAL A 68 -22.14 -11.11 -8.87
N SER A 69 -22.96 -10.98 -9.92
CA SER A 69 -22.48 -11.08 -11.31
C SER A 69 -21.68 -9.87 -11.79
N LYS A 70 -21.68 -8.76 -11.04
CA LYS A 70 -20.98 -7.52 -11.40
C LYS A 70 -19.61 -7.40 -10.75
N ILE A 71 -19.26 -8.31 -9.85
CA ILE A 71 -17.91 -8.37 -9.27
C ILE A 71 -17.11 -9.47 -9.94
N ASN A 72 -15.86 -9.17 -10.28
CA ASN A 72 -14.94 -10.18 -10.77
C ASN A 72 -14.71 -11.23 -9.66
N ARG A 73 -14.72 -12.52 -10.04
CA ARG A 73 -14.62 -13.64 -9.09
C ARG A 73 -13.29 -13.68 -8.35
N GLU A 74 -12.19 -13.35 -9.02
CA GLU A 74 -10.86 -13.27 -8.41
C GLU A 74 -10.78 -12.12 -7.41
N LEU A 75 -11.33 -10.95 -7.76
CA LEU A 75 -11.45 -9.83 -6.83
C LEU A 75 -12.25 -10.23 -5.59
N LEU A 76 -13.42 -10.86 -5.76
CA LEU A 76 -14.23 -11.31 -4.64
C LEU A 76 -13.48 -12.32 -3.76
N GLN A 77 -12.73 -13.25 -4.35
CA GLN A 77 -11.92 -14.22 -3.61
C GLN A 77 -10.82 -13.53 -2.79
N ARG A 78 -10.11 -12.56 -3.37
CA ARG A 78 -9.08 -11.79 -2.66
C ARG A 78 -9.65 -10.98 -1.51
N LEU A 79 -10.85 -10.39 -1.69
CA LEU A 79 -11.57 -9.70 -0.61
C LEU A 79 -11.99 -10.65 0.51
N LEU A 80 -12.47 -11.86 0.18
CA LEU A 80 -12.83 -12.89 1.16
C LEU A 80 -11.63 -13.40 1.96
N GLN A 81 -10.44 -13.41 1.34
CA GLN A 81 -9.19 -13.85 1.96
C GLN A 81 -8.49 -12.75 2.77
N ASN A 82 -9.07 -11.54 2.83
CA ASN A 82 -8.42 -10.37 3.44
C ASN A 82 -7.03 -10.09 2.83
N ASP A 83 -6.91 -10.22 1.50
CA ASP A 83 -5.68 -9.98 0.78
C ASP A 83 -5.09 -8.61 1.14
N ALA A 84 -3.85 -8.62 1.67
CA ALA A 84 -3.23 -7.41 2.20
C ALA A 84 -3.11 -6.31 1.13
N ALA A 85 -2.82 -6.67 -0.12
CA ALA A 85 -2.74 -5.69 -1.20
C ALA A 85 -4.10 -5.06 -1.52
N MET A 86 -5.21 -5.81 -1.41
CA MET A 86 -6.56 -5.24 -1.50
C MET A 86 -6.87 -4.29 -0.34
N VAL A 87 -6.50 -4.65 0.89
CA VAL A 87 -6.68 -3.76 2.06
C VAL A 87 -5.91 -2.45 1.85
N HIS A 88 -4.64 -2.54 1.44
CA HIS A 88 -3.81 -1.36 1.15
C HIS A 88 -4.40 -0.50 0.03
N TYR A 89 -4.81 -1.13 -1.08
CA TYR A 89 -5.40 -0.43 -2.22
C TYR A 89 -6.64 0.37 -1.81
N TYR A 90 -7.61 -0.26 -1.14
CA TYR A 90 -8.85 0.40 -0.74
C TYR A 90 -8.67 1.38 0.42
N ALA A 91 -7.64 1.23 1.25
CA ALA A 91 -7.30 2.21 2.26
C ALA A 91 -6.80 3.52 1.64
N ALA A 92 -6.08 3.45 0.52
CA ALA A 92 -5.56 4.60 -0.21
C ALA A 92 -6.49 5.14 -1.31
N ASP A 93 -7.56 4.42 -1.67
CA ASP A 93 -8.51 4.85 -2.71
C ASP A 93 -9.36 6.05 -2.25
N LEU A 94 -8.96 7.24 -2.69
CA LEU A 94 -9.63 8.51 -2.38
C LEU A 94 -11.11 8.52 -2.80
N ALA A 95 -11.48 7.80 -3.87
CA ALA A 95 -12.88 7.73 -4.30
C ALA A 95 -13.73 6.97 -3.26
N THR A 96 -13.22 5.84 -2.75
CA THR A 96 -13.87 5.08 -1.67
C THR A 96 -13.92 5.90 -0.38
N LEU A 97 -12.84 6.57 0.01
CA LEU A 97 -12.84 7.41 1.22
C LEU A 97 -13.85 8.56 1.11
N LYS A 98 -13.89 9.25 -0.04
CA LYS A 98 -14.85 10.33 -0.30
C LYS A 98 -16.30 9.86 -0.21
N ARG A 99 -16.63 8.71 -0.82
CA ARG A 99 -17.98 8.09 -0.73
C ARG A 99 -18.39 7.79 0.72
N ASN A 100 -17.43 7.42 1.56
CA ASN A 100 -17.63 7.14 2.98
C ASN A 100 -17.52 8.38 3.89
N ARG A 101 -17.35 9.58 3.31
CA ARG A 101 -17.09 10.84 4.03
C ARG A 101 -15.92 10.69 5.01
N ALA A 102 -14.91 9.90 4.64
CA ALA A 102 -13.74 9.63 5.45
C ALA A 102 -12.62 10.54 4.97
N GLU A 103 -12.16 11.41 5.87
CA GLU A 103 -11.03 12.30 5.61
C GLU A 103 -9.73 11.51 5.87
N PRO A 104 -8.79 11.45 4.91
CA PRO A 104 -7.45 10.93 5.18
C PRO A 104 -6.80 11.66 6.36
N SER A 105 -6.17 10.92 7.25
CA SER A 105 -5.45 11.46 8.41
C SER A 105 -3.96 11.22 8.30
N GLY A 106 -3.18 12.22 8.74
CA GLY A 106 -1.72 12.19 8.74
C GLY A 106 -1.12 12.19 7.34
N GLN A 107 0.20 12.10 7.28
CA GLN A 107 0.93 11.73 6.07
C GLN A 107 1.37 10.27 6.24
N PRO A 108 1.01 9.35 5.32
CA PRO A 108 1.58 8.02 5.34
C PRO A 108 3.09 8.15 5.11
N ASP A 109 3.89 7.44 5.89
CA ASP A 109 5.32 7.30 5.59
C ASP A 109 5.47 6.65 4.21
N PHE A 110 6.58 6.91 3.53
CA PHE A 110 6.84 6.36 2.22
C PHE A 110 8.28 5.82 2.11
N ARG A 111 8.43 4.71 1.40
CA ARG A 111 9.73 4.20 0.95
C ARG A 111 9.92 4.62 -0.50
N ILE A 112 11.05 5.27 -0.76
CA ILE A 112 11.49 5.61 -2.11
C ILE A 112 12.54 4.58 -2.51
N HIS A 113 12.28 3.85 -3.59
CA HIS A 113 13.26 2.98 -4.22
C HIS A 113 13.69 3.59 -5.56
N GLU A 114 14.99 3.72 -5.74
CA GLU A 114 15.60 4.28 -6.93
C GLU A 114 16.20 3.15 -7.78
N GLN A 115 15.81 3.09 -9.05
CA GLN A 115 16.34 2.11 -9.99
C GLN A 115 16.93 2.81 -11.21
N TRP A 116 18.21 2.54 -11.47
CA TRP A 116 18.95 3.08 -12.61
C TRP A 116 18.96 2.07 -13.76
N SER A 117 18.66 2.54 -14.96
CA SER A 117 18.73 1.73 -16.18
C SER A 117 19.56 2.44 -17.26
N VAL A 118 20.44 1.68 -17.91
CA VAL A 118 21.28 2.14 -19.01
C VAL A 118 21.15 1.15 -20.14
N THR A 119 20.69 1.62 -21.31
CA THR A 119 20.69 0.82 -22.54
C THR A 119 22.00 1.05 -23.26
N LEU A 120 22.74 -0.03 -23.54
CA LEU A 120 24.01 0.03 -24.27
C LEU A 120 23.81 -0.37 -25.73
N MET A 121 24.56 0.28 -26.61
CA MET A 121 24.84 -0.28 -27.93
C MET A 121 25.99 -1.28 -27.84
N ALA A 122 25.93 -2.33 -28.66
CA ALA A 122 26.89 -3.43 -28.65
C ALA A 122 28.29 -2.98 -29.13
N CYS A 123 29.08 -2.35 -28.24
CA CYS A 123 30.56 -2.27 -28.22
C CYS A 123 31.08 -1.41 -27.05
N GLN A 124 30.34 -1.22 -25.96
CA GLN A 124 30.77 -0.35 -24.85
C GLN A 124 31.01 -1.12 -23.56
N ARG A 125 32.20 -0.95 -22.96
CA ARG A 125 32.50 -1.36 -21.58
C ARG A 125 31.97 -0.28 -20.64
N ILE A 126 31.11 -0.64 -19.68
CA ILE A 126 30.75 0.25 -18.57
C ILE A 126 31.51 -0.17 -17.31
N THR A 127 31.98 0.82 -16.56
CA THR A 127 32.39 0.64 -15.16
C THR A 127 31.32 1.27 -14.26
N VAL A 128 30.65 0.46 -13.44
CA VAL A 128 29.70 0.97 -12.43
C VAL A 128 30.47 1.22 -11.13
N ARG A 129 30.51 2.47 -10.68
CA ARG A 129 31.04 2.84 -9.36
C ARG A 129 29.87 3.27 -8.48
N GLY A 130 29.51 2.44 -7.51
CA GLY A 130 28.49 2.77 -6.51
C GLY A 130 29.14 3.16 -5.18
N GLN A 131 28.70 4.27 -4.59
CA GLN A 131 29.00 4.61 -3.20
C GLN A 131 27.70 4.45 -2.40
N SER A 132 27.60 3.41 -1.58
CA SER A 132 26.47 3.23 -0.65
C SER A 132 26.84 3.80 0.71
N GLN A 133 26.10 4.79 1.20
CA GLN A 133 26.15 5.17 2.61
C GLN A 133 25.08 4.42 3.39
N SER A 134 25.50 3.45 4.20
CA SER A 134 24.65 2.78 5.16
C SER A 134 24.33 3.74 6.30
N ALA A 135 23.17 4.37 6.28
CA ALA A 135 22.65 5.01 7.49
C ALA A 135 22.12 3.90 8.41
N ILE A 136 22.96 3.40 9.32
CA ILE A 136 22.69 3.00 10.71
C ILE A 136 23.93 2.23 11.26
N SER A 137 24.42 2.71 12.40
CA SER A 137 25.41 2.10 13.32
C SER A 137 26.89 2.11 12.91
N HIS A 138 27.68 2.84 13.70
CA HIS A 138 29.15 2.93 13.73
C HIS A 138 29.91 1.68 13.24
N GLN A 139 30.36 1.67 11.99
CA GLN A 139 31.52 0.91 11.50
C GLN A 139 31.94 1.42 10.11
N PRO A 140 33.24 1.31 9.73
CA PRO A 140 33.79 1.98 8.56
C PRO A 140 33.24 1.39 7.26
N ALA A 141 33.08 2.26 6.27
CA ALA A 141 32.57 1.93 4.94
C ALA A 141 33.42 0.86 4.25
N ILE A 142 32.80 -0.25 3.88
CA ILE A 142 33.41 -1.26 3.01
C ILE A 142 33.06 -0.91 1.57
N ASN A 143 34.04 -0.42 0.82
CA ASN A 143 33.90 -0.23 -0.63
C ASN A 143 33.83 -1.61 -1.28
N THR A 144 32.68 -1.95 -1.88
CA THR A 144 32.55 -3.16 -2.70
C THR A 144 32.56 -2.78 -4.17
N GLU A 145 33.69 -3.03 -4.84
CA GLU A 145 33.76 -2.98 -6.29
C GLU A 145 33.19 -4.29 -6.85
N LYS A 146 32.07 -4.20 -7.58
CA LYS A 146 31.55 -5.31 -8.38
C LYS A 146 31.70 -4.97 -9.85
N THR A 147 32.62 -5.67 -10.51
CA THR A 147 32.74 -5.65 -11.97
C THR A 147 31.84 -6.75 -12.54
N ALA A 148 30.74 -6.38 -13.19
CA ALA A 148 29.96 -7.33 -13.98
C ALA A 148 30.41 -7.21 -15.45
N GLN A 149 30.98 -8.29 -16.00
CA GLN A 149 31.19 -8.44 -17.43
C GLN A 149 29.98 -9.19 -17.98
N ALA A 150 29.26 -8.59 -18.92
CA ALA A 150 28.31 -9.33 -19.74
C ALA A 150 29.12 -9.98 -20.87
N GLU A 151 29.40 -11.28 -20.75
CA GLU A 151 29.86 -12.09 -21.87
C GLU A 151 28.63 -12.41 -22.73
N TYR A 152 28.65 -11.92 -23.97
CA TYR A 152 27.71 -12.36 -24.99
C TYR A 152 28.33 -13.57 -25.69
N GLY A 153 27.72 -14.74 -25.50
CA GLY A 153 27.95 -15.98 -26.26
C GLY A 153 26.64 -16.44 -26.86
#